data_AF-A0AAD7RJ25-F1
#
_entry.id   AF-A0AAD7RJ25-F1
#
_cell.length_a   1.000
_cell.length_b   1.000
_cell.length_c   1.000
_cell.angle_alpha   90.00
_cell.angle_beta   90.00
_cell.angle_gamma   90.00
#
_symmetry.space_group_name_H-M   'P 1'
#
loop_
_entity.id
_entity.type
_entity.pdbx_description
1 polymer ?
#
loop_
_entity_poly.entity_id
_entity_poly.type
_entity_poly.pdbx_seq_one_letter_code
_entity_poly.pdbx_strand_id
1 'polypeptide(L)'
;MDRQAGKRGTSLTRSNSVGGPLQSLDLSQRPSHGVSTTSLPNSLQEVSNALGQKRPNPLPVSVPYISPLVLRKELESLLENEGDQVIYTHKFLSQHPIIFWNLVWYFRRLDLPSNLPGIILTSAHCNNGVQLPHTSLSQDSKQVYVQLLWDNINLHQEPGEPLYLSWRTLLEKKGLLAPTDHQETRALLNSIVRSIQTNDVYSPINLLLREVKRHPNLKRQRSIYREILFLSLVALGRENIDIEAFDREYRVAFDELSPEQVKALSRMDRPPSNSVQWCLKCFGAPII
;
A
#
# COMPACT_ATOMS: atom_id res chain seq x y z
N MET A 1 -6.96 -29.49 62.65
CA MET A 1 -7.13 -28.73 61.41
C MET A 1 -6.61 -29.58 60.27
N ASP A 2 -7.53 -29.89 59.36
CA ASP A 2 -7.44 -30.56 58.05
C ASP A 2 -6.17 -30.27 57.23
N ARG A 3 -5.70 -31.07 56.26
CA ARG A 3 -6.09 -32.36 55.67
C ARG A 3 -4.93 -32.93 54.84
N GLN A 4 -4.95 -34.24 54.69
CA GLN A 4 -4.04 -35.15 54.01
C GLN A 4 -3.88 -34.99 52.48
N ALA A 5 -2.67 -35.41 52.02
CA ALA A 5 -2.31 -36.32 50.90
C ALA A 5 -2.84 -36.04 49.47
N GLY A 6 -2.19 -36.46 48.38
CA GLY A 6 -1.01 -37.27 48.12
C GLY A 6 -0.89 -37.50 46.61
N LYS A 7 0.34 -37.74 46.11
CA LYS A 7 0.63 -38.10 44.72
C LYS A 7 0.31 -39.58 44.42
N ARG A 8 -0.33 -39.88 43.28
CA ARG A 8 0.08 -40.91 42.28
C ARG A 8 -0.92 -40.95 41.11
N GLY A 9 -0.41 -41.20 39.91
CA GLY A 9 -1.16 -41.13 38.66
C GLY A 9 -1.95 -42.39 38.29
N THR A 10 -2.77 -42.27 37.25
CA THR A 10 -3.45 -43.35 36.53
C THR A 10 -3.77 -42.91 35.10
N SER A 11 -3.43 -43.76 34.14
CA SER A 11 -3.91 -43.77 32.75
C SER A 11 -5.33 -44.34 32.70
N LEU A 12 -6.26 -43.71 31.96
CA LEU A 12 -7.56 -44.25 31.53
C LEU A 12 -7.96 -43.53 30.20
N THR A 13 -7.79 -44.14 29.03
CA THR A 13 -8.78 -44.93 28.26
C THR A 13 -9.81 -44.11 27.46
N ARG A 14 -9.55 -44.05 26.14
CA ARG A 14 -10.42 -44.27 24.97
C ARG A 14 -11.93 -43.97 25.07
N SER A 15 -12.40 -43.08 24.20
CA SER A 15 -13.77 -43.08 23.64
C SER A 15 -13.70 -43.20 22.12
N ASN A 16 -14.30 -44.25 21.57
CA ASN A 16 -14.51 -44.46 20.14
C ASN A 16 -15.83 -43.78 19.73
N SER A 17 -15.84 -43.05 18.62
CA SER A 17 -17.03 -42.90 17.78
C SER A 17 -16.65 -43.21 16.34
N VAL A 18 -17.42 -44.11 15.74
CA VAL A 18 -17.28 -44.67 14.40
C VAL A 18 -18.13 -43.84 13.46
N GLY A 19 -17.54 -43.34 12.37
CA GLY A 19 -18.25 -42.72 11.25
C GLY A 19 -17.34 -42.67 10.04
N GLY A 20 -17.70 -43.40 8.98
CA GLY A 20 -16.90 -43.70 7.79
C GLY A 20 -16.58 -42.52 6.85
N PRO A 21 -16.04 -42.82 5.65
CA PRO A 21 -14.94 -42.06 5.06
C PRO A 21 -15.43 -40.89 4.21
N LEU A 22 -14.83 -39.71 4.42
CA LEU A 22 -14.79 -38.66 3.42
C LEU A 22 -13.34 -38.51 2.94
N GLN A 23 -13.21 -38.67 1.63
CA GLN A 23 -11.98 -38.73 0.88
C GLN A 23 -11.08 -37.53 1.18
N SER A 24 -9.81 -37.82 1.43
CA SER A 24 -8.73 -36.85 1.59
C SER A 24 -8.60 -36.01 0.31
N LEU A 25 -8.93 -34.72 0.41
CA LEU A 25 -8.33 -33.70 -0.44
C LEU A 25 -7.28 -32.99 0.40
N ASP A 26 -6.05 -33.28 0.00
CA ASP A 26 -4.78 -32.86 0.55
C ASP A 26 -4.75 -31.35 0.83
N LEU A 27 -4.87 -30.95 2.10
CA LEU A 27 -4.62 -29.58 2.57
C LEU A 27 -3.11 -29.41 2.79
N SER A 28 -2.33 -29.57 1.72
CA SER A 28 -0.93 -29.19 1.67
C SER A 28 -0.75 -28.14 0.59
N GLN A 29 -0.98 -26.87 0.95
CA GLN A 29 -0.24 -25.69 0.47
C GLN A 29 -0.77 -24.43 1.17
N ARG A 30 -0.27 -24.18 2.39
CA ARG A 30 -0.12 -22.82 2.89
C ARG A 30 1.05 -22.18 2.15
N PRO A 31 0.92 -21.01 1.49
CA PRO A 31 2.07 -20.19 1.23
C PRO A 31 2.40 -19.43 2.51
N SER A 32 3.37 -19.94 3.25
CA SER A 32 4.11 -19.25 4.28
C SER A 32 4.76 -17.97 3.74
N HIS A 33 4.74 -16.93 4.58
CA HIS A 33 5.56 -15.72 4.60
C HIS A 33 6.54 -15.46 3.43
N GLY A 34 6.36 -14.28 2.82
CA GLY A 34 7.47 -13.37 2.51
C GLY A 34 8.53 -13.88 1.55
N VAL A 35 8.16 -14.03 0.27
CA VAL A 35 9.15 -14.03 -0.81
C VAL A 35 9.26 -12.60 -1.34
N SER A 36 10.48 -12.08 -1.32
CA SER A 36 10.85 -10.77 -1.84
C SER A 36 10.50 -10.68 -3.33
N THR A 37 9.58 -9.79 -3.70
CA THR A 37 9.31 -9.45 -5.10
C THR A 37 10.27 -8.34 -5.52
N THR A 38 11.52 -8.71 -5.81
CA THR A 38 12.36 -7.89 -6.69
C THR A 38 11.62 -7.77 -8.03
N SER A 39 11.32 -6.53 -8.45
CA SER A 39 10.53 -6.17 -9.62
C SER A 39 9.04 -6.59 -9.57
N LEU A 40 8.18 -5.67 -9.14
CA LEU A 40 6.82 -5.62 -9.69
C LEU A 40 6.94 -5.06 -11.12
N PRO A 41 6.62 -5.82 -12.18
CA PRO A 41 6.48 -5.24 -13.49
C PRO A 41 5.28 -4.30 -13.45
N ASN A 42 5.42 -3.11 -14.01
CA ASN A 42 4.31 -2.20 -14.31
C ASN A 42 3.44 -2.73 -15.48
N SER A 43 3.39 -4.04 -15.66
CA SER A 43 2.80 -4.72 -16.80
C SER A 43 2.04 -5.96 -16.32
N LEU A 44 0.79 -5.75 -15.90
CA LEU A 44 -0.26 -6.76 -16.03
C LEU A 44 -0.68 -6.90 -17.51
N GLN A 45 0.30 -7.01 -18.42
CA GLN A 45 0.08 -7.19 -19.87
C GLN A 45 0.87 -8.36 -20.46
N GLU A 46 1.56 -9.17 -19.65
CA GLU A 46 2.31 -10.33 -20.14
C GLU A 46 1.87 -11.64 -19.49
N VAL A 47 0.56 -11.91 -19.49
CA VAL A 47 0.08 -13.29 -19.69
C VAL A 47 -1.24 -13.20 -20.44
N SER A 48 -1.31 -13.87 -21.59
CA SER A 48 -2.38 -13.87 -22.60
C SER A 48 -2.47 -12.59 -23.43
N ASN A 49 -2.11 -12.69 -24.71
CA ASN A 49 -2.82 -12.07 -25.83
C ASN A 49 -2.29 -12.63 -27.16
N ALA A 50 -2.65 -13.88 -27.45
CA ALA A 50 -3.23 -14.10 -28.77
C ALA A 50 -4.62 -13.42 -28.73
N LEU A 51 -4.82 -12.40 -29.56
CA LEU A 51 -5.96 -11.48 -29.64
C LEU A 51 -6.10 -10.41 -28.52
N GLY A 52 -5.96 -9.13 -28.90
CA GLY A 52 -6.74 -8.05 -28.30
C GLY A 52 -5.92 -6.88 -27.75
N GLN A 53 -6.05 -5.74 -28.41
CA GLN A 53 -5.63 -4.39 -28.02
C GLN A 53 -5.46 -4.17 -26.50
N LYS A 54 -4.32 -3.61 -26.08
CA LYS A 54 -4.10 -3.09 -24.72
C LYS A 54 -5.26 -2.14 -24.36
N ARG A 55 -6.21 -2.60 -23.56
CA ARG A 55 -7.31 -1.75 -23.09
C ARG A 55 -6.71 -0.62 -22.23
N PRO A 56 -7.13 0.64 -22.44
CA PRO A 56 -6.71 1.72 -21.56
C PRO A 56 -7.24 1.45 -20.14
N ASN A 57 -6.44 1.78 -19.13
CA ASN A 57 -6.88 1.70 -17.74
C ASN A 57 -8.08 2.64 -17.53
N PRO A 58 -9.08 2.24 -16.71
CA PRO A 58 -10.19 3.12 -16.38
C PRO A 58 -9.68 4.39 -15.67
N LEU A 59 -10.45 5.47 -15.78
CA LEU A 59 -10.11 6.73 -15.11
C LEU A 59 -10.07 6.51 -13.58
N PRO A 60 -9.11 7.12 -12.86
CA PRO A 60 -9.06 7.05 -11.41
C PRO A 60 -10.36 7.58 -10.78
N VAL A 61 -10.85 6.89 -9.74
CA VAL A 61 -12.02 7.30 -8.96
C VAL A 61 -11.53 7.88 -7.63
N SER A 62 -12.13 9.00 -7.21
CA SER A 62 -11.88 9.63 -5.91
C SER A 62 -13.16 9.67 -5.10
N VAL A 63 -13.13 9.13 -3.89
CA VAL A 63 -14.22 9.19 -2.93
C VAL A 63 -13.72 9.72 -1.58
N PRO A 64 -14.58 10.36 -0.78
CA PRO A 64 -14.24 10.72 0.60
C PRO A 64 -13.83 9.50 1.41
N TYR A 65 -12.71 9.62 2.13
CA TYR A 65 -12.36 8.67 3.18
C TYR A 65 -13.21 8.94 4.43
N ILE A 66 -13.83 7.90 4.98
CA ILE A 66 -14.70 8.02 6.15
C ILE A 66 -14.19 7.15 7.31
N SER A 67 -14.45 7.62 8.54
CA SER A 67 -14.05 6.89 9.74
C SER A 67 -14.84 5.58 9.87
N PRO A 68 -14.31 4.56 10.59
CA PRO A 68 -14.97 3.27 10.73
C PRO A 68 -16.39 3.37 11.31
N LEU A 69 -16.61 4.33 12.21
CA LEU A 69 -17.91 4.56 12.86
C LEU A 69 -18.94 5.14 11.88
N VAL A 70 -18.53 6.11 11.06
CA VAL A 70 -19.39 6.66 10.02
C VAL A 70 -19.68 5.59 8.98
N LEU A 71 -18.66 4.85 8.52
CA LEU A 71 -18.83 3.77 7.56
C LEU A 71 -19.83 2.72 8.05
N ARG A 72 -19.73 2.32 9.33
CA ARG A 72 -20.67 1.37 9.93
C ARG A 72 -22.10 1.90 9.89
N LYS A 73 -22.32 3.14 10.33
CA LYS A 73 -23.65 3.76 10.36
C LYS A 73 -24.25 3.86 8.95
N GLU A 74 -23.47 4.32 7.97
CA GLU A 74 -23.94 4.45 6.59
C GLU A 74 -24.26 3.08 5.96
N LEU A 75 -23.46 2.05 6.29
CA LEU A 75 -23.73 0.68 5.84
C LEU A 75 -25.01 0.10 6.50
N GLU A 76 -25.19 0.25 7.81
CA GLU A 76 -26.40 -0.19 8.52
C GLU A 76 -27.66 0.47 7.93
N SER A 77 -27.61 1.79 7.73
CA SER A 77 -28.69 2.56 7.07
C SER A 77 -28.98 2.08 5.65
N LEU A 78 -27.93 1.79 4.85
CA LEU A 78 -28.11 1.26 3.50
C LEU A 78 -28.86 -0.08 3.52
N LEU A 79 -28.47 -0.99 4.41
CA LEU A 79 -29.07 -2.32 4.52
C LEU A 79 -30.52 -2.25 5.02
N GLU A 80 -30.84 -1.32 5.92
CA GLU A 80 -32.21 -1.09 6.40
C GLU A 80 -33.14 -0.57 5.29
N ASN A 81 -32.63 0.29 4.40
CA ASN A 81 -33.44 0.96 3.39
C ASN A 81 -33.54 0.18 2.06
N GLU A 82 -32.45 -0.46 1.61
CA GLU A 82 -32.36 -1.12 0.31
C GLU A 82 -32.28 -2.65 0.41
N GLY A 83 -32.16 -3.19 1.62
CA GLY A 83 -32.00 -4.62 1.88
C GLY A 83 -30.56 -5.11 1.69
N ASP A 84 -30.30 -6.35 2.10
CA ASP A 84 -28.98 -6.97 2.07
C ASP A 84 -28.49 -7.32 0.65
N GLN A 85 -29.40 -7.49 -0.30
CA GLN A 85 -29.05 -7.84 -1.68
C GLN A 85 -28.23 -6.75 -2.37
N VAL A 86 -28.36 -5.48 -1.94
CA VAL A 86 -27.66 -4.35 -2.56
C VAL A 86 -26.15 -4.58 -2.61
N ILE A 87 -25.55 -5.08 -1.51
CA ILE A 87 -24.10 -5.23 -1.37
C ILE A 87 -23.49 -6.36 -2.20
N TYR A 88 -24.31 -7.21 -2.84
CA TYR A 88 -23.86 -8.28 -3.73
C TYR A 88 -23.94 -7.90 -5.22
N THR A 89 -24.44 -6.70 -5.52
CA THR A 89 -24.68 -6.24 -6.88
C THR A 89 -23.75 -5.11 -7.30
N HIS A 90 -23.56 -4.96 -8.61
CA HIS A 90 -22.86 -3.81 -9.20
C HIS A 90 -23.47 -2.45 -8.78
N LYS A 91 -24.75 -2.42 -8.38
CA LYS A 91 -25.41 -1.21 -7.86
C LYS A 91 -24.70 -0.66 -6.63
N PHE A 92 -24.12 -1.51 -5.80
CA PHE A 92 -23.40 -1.05 -4.62
C PHE A 92 -22.20 -0.16 -4.99
N LEU A 93 -21.44 -0.55 -6.01
CA LEU A 93 -20.33 0.23 -6.51
C LEU A 93 -20.78 1.53 -7.21
N SER A 94 -21.85 1.49 -8.01
CA SER A 94 -22.28 2.65 -8.81
C SER A 94 -23.12 3.66 -8.04
N GLN A 95 -24.02 3.21 -7.17
CA GLN A 95 -24.94 4.06 -6.40
C GLN A 95 -24.34 4.48 -5.05
N HIS A 96 -23.50 3.63 -4.44
CA HIS A 96 -22.92 3.86 -3.11
C HIS A 96 -21.38 3.78 -3.11
N PRO A 97 -20.67 4.48 -4.03
CA PRO A 97 -19.24 4.33 -4.22
C PRO A 97 -18.41 4.66 -2.98
N ILE A 98 -18.88 5.61 -2.16
CA ILE A 98 -18.17 6.02 -0.92
C ILE A 98 -18.10 4.84 0.06
N ILE A 99 -19.23 4.16 0.30
CA ILE A 99 -19.30 3.02 1.21
C ILE A 99 -18.49 1.86 0.64
N PHE A 100 -18.69 1.54 -0.65
CA PHE A 100 -18.00 0.45 -1.33
C PHE A 100 -16.48 0.55 -1.22
N TRP A 101 -15.89 1.67 -1.66
CA TRP A 101 -14.43 1.81 -1.70
C TRP A 101 -13.80 1.89 -0.31
N ASN A 102 -14.48 2.50 0.67
CA ASN A 102 -13.99 2.46 2.05
C ASN A 102 -14.03 1.04 2.62
N LEU A 103 -15.06 0.24 2.36
CA LEU A 103 -15.06 -1.17 2.76
C LEU A 103 -13.94 -1.96 2.09
N VAL A 104 -13.76 -1.85 0.78
CA VAL A 104 -12.64 -2.49 0.07
C VAL A 104 -11.31 -2.11 0.72
N TRP A 105 -11.13 -0.83 1.04
CA TRP A 105 -9.92 -0.35 1.71
C TRP A 105 -9.74 -0.96 3.10
N TYR A 106 -10.74 -0.91 3.99
CA TYR A 106 -10.62 -1.43 5.36
C TYR A 106 -10.43 -2.95 5.37
N PHE A 107 -11.20 -3.69 4.58
CA PHE A 107 -11.07 -5.15 4.50
C PHE A 107 -9.68 -5.53 4.01
N ARG A 108 -9.17 -4.84 2.97
CA ARG A 108 -7.81 -5.08 2.50
C ARG A 108 -6.76 -4.69 3.54
N ARG A 109 -6.96 -3.58 4.24
CA ARG A 109 -6.02 -3.05 5.24
C ARG A 109 -5.91 -3.93 6.48
N LEU A 110 -7.01 -4.55 6.87
CA LEU A 110 -7.13 -5.42 8.04
C LEU A 110 -6.93 -6.91 7.71
N ASP A 111 -6.64 -7.22 6.44
CA ASP A 111 -6.52 -8.59 5.93
C ASP A 111 -7.76 -9.47 6.21
N LEU A 112 -8.95 -8.86 6.04
CA LEU A 112 -10.23 -9.54 6.20
C LEU A 112 -10.70 -10.15 4.88
N PRO A 113 -11.31 -11.35 4.89
CA PRO A 113 -11.88 -11.95 3.70
C PRO A 113 -13.03 -11.09 3.15
N SER A 114 -13.07 -10.89 1.83
CA SER A 114 -14.11 -10.09 1.18
C SER A 114 -14.39 -10.55 -0.24
N ASN A 115 -15.68 -10.54 -0.61
CA ASN A 115 -16.12 -10.73 -1.99
C ASN A 115 -16.30 -9.39 -2.73
N LEU A 116 -16.17 -8.25 -2.03
CA LEU A 116 -16.37 -6.92 -2.62
C LEU A 116 -15.50 -6.66 -3.85
N PRO A 117 -14.21 -7.07 -3.90
CA PRO A 117 -13.40 -6.88 -5.11
C PRO A 117 -14.01 -7.55 -6.34
N GLY A 118 -14.67 -8.71 -6.19
CA GLY A 118 -15.31 -9.42 -7.30
C GLY A 118 -16.43 -8.62 -7.98
N ILE A 119 -17.09 -7.69 -7.26
CA ILE A 119 -18.15 -6.84 -7.81
C ILE A 119 -17.62 -5.91 -8.90
N ILE A 120 -16.35 -5.48 -8.77
CA ILE A 120 -15.66 -4.59 -9.71
C ILE A 120 -15.69 -5.18 -11.13
N LEU A 121 -15.53 -6.51 -11.26
CA LEU A 121 -15.50 -7.21 -12.55
C LEU A 121 -16.81 -7.14 -13.32
N THR A 122 -17.94 -7.05 -12.62
CA THR A 122 -19.27 -6.95 -13.25
C THR A 122 -19.68 -5.51 -13.57
N SER A 123 -18.90 -4.54 -13.09
CA SER A 123 -19.27 -3.13 -13.15
C SER A 123 -19.00 -2.49 -14.51
N ALA A 124 -19.82 -1.51 -14.85
CA ALA A 124 -19.61 -0.67 -16.03
C ALA A 124 -18.29 0.12 -15.98
N HIS A 125 -17.79 0.43 -14.77
CA HIS A 125 -16.55 1.19 -14.56
C HIS A 125 -15.31 0.49 -15.14
N CYS A 126 -15.26 -0.84 -15.12
CA CYS A 126 -14.13 -1.61 -15.63
C CYS A 126 -14.39 -2.22 -17.02
N ASN A 127 -15.59 -2.04 -17.57
CA ASN A 127 -16.06 -2.69 -18.80
C ASN A 127 -16.55 -1.69 -19.85
N ASN A 128 -15.93 -0.50 -19.94
CA ASN A 128 -16.25 0.54 -20.93
C ASN A 128 -17.74 0.94 -20.98
N GLY A 129 -18.38 1.03 -19.81
CA GLY A 129 -19.82 1.35 -19.72
C GLY A 129 -20.74 0.14 -19.91
N VAL A 130 -20.21 -1.04 -20.28
CA VAL A 130 -21.00 -2.26 -20.42
C VAL A 130 -21.11 -2.96 -19.08
N GLN A 131 -22.33 -3.14 -18.60
CA GLN A 131 -22.57 -3.94 -17.41
C GLN A 131 -22.66 -5.42 -17.79
N LEU A 132 -21.86 -6.27 -17.14
CA LEU A 132 -21.87 -7.70 -17.41
C LEU A 132 -22.95 -8.41 -16.56
N PRO A 133 -23.64 -9.42 -17.11
CA PRO A 133 -24.60 -10.23 -16.35
C PRO A 133 -23.94 -10.91 -15.15
N HIS A 134 -24.69 -11.01 -14.05
CA HIS A 134 -24.24 -11.68 -12.82
C HIS A 134 -23.82 -13.15 -13.01
N THR A 135 -24.28 -13.79 -14.10
CA THR A 135 -23.97 -15.18 -14.45
C THR A 135 -22.74 -15.36 -15.33
N SER A 136 -22.19 -14.28 -15.88
CA SER A 136 -21.13 -14.35 -16.91
C SER A 136 -19.72 -14.50 -16.35
N LEU A 137 -19.52 -14.21 -15.07
CA LEU A 137 -18.26 -14.36 -14.37
C LEU A 137 -18.58 -15.02 -13.03
N SER A 138 -17.91 -16.12 -12.70
CA SER A 138 -17.78 -16.48 -11.29
C SER A 138 -17.21 -15.24 -10.62
N GLN A 139 -17.92 -14.63 -9.66
CA GLN A 139 -17.45 -13.49 -8.88
C GLN A 139 -16.28 -13.90 -7.97
N ASP A 140 -15.32 -14.65 -8.51
CA ASP A 140 -14.15 -15.09 -7.81
C ASP A 140 -13.27 -13.86 -7.61
N SER A 141 -13.37 -13.31 -6.41
CA SER A 141 -12.59 -12.15 -5.98
C SER A 141 -11.08 -12.37 -6.16
N LYS A 142 -10.62 -13.61 -6.34
CA LYS A 142 -9.23 -13.96 -6.70
C LYS A 142 -8.79 -13.41 -8.05
N GLN A 143 -9.72 -13.08 -8.95
CA GLN A 143 -9.42 -12.43 -10.22
C GLN A 143 -9.11 -10.93 -10.07
N VAL A 144 -9.34 -10.35 -8.88
CA VAL A 144 -9.08 -8.95 -8.59
C VAL A 144 -8.00 -8.81 -7.52
N TYR A 145 -6.90 -8.18 -7.91
CA TYR A 145 -5.82 -7.85 -6.97
C TYR A 145 -5.97 -6.41 -6.47
N VAL A 146 -6.12 -6.25 -5.15
CA VAL A 146 -6.18 -4.93 -4.49
C VAL A 146 -4.84 -4.64 -3.81
N GLN A 147 -4.22 -3.53 -4.18
CA GLN A 147 -2.96 -3.07 -3.59
C GLN A 147 -3.17 -1.72 -2.93
N LEU A 148 -2.73 -1.60 -1.68
CA LEU A 148 -2.73 -0.33 -0.96
C LEU A 148 -1.40 0.36 -1.19
N LEU A 149 -1.44 1.53 -1.81
CA LEU A 149 -0.27 2.35 -2.07
C LEU A 149 -0.11 3.40 -0.99
N TRP A 150 1.13 3.69 -0.64
CA TRP A 150 1.42 4.74 0.33
C TRP A 150 1.52 6.09 -0.33
N ASP A 151 1.90 6.16 -1.60
CA ASP A 151 1.88 7.40 -2.39
C ASP A 151 0.70 7.47 -3.35
N ASN A 152 0.22 8.69 -3.53
CA ASN A 152 -0.71 9.03 -4.61
C ASN A 152 -0.18 10.29 -5.28
N ILE A 153 0.51 10.08 -6.40
CA ILE A 153 1.19 11.14 -7.17
C ILE A 153 0.24 12.26 -7.59
N ASN A 154 -1.06 11.96 -7.76
CA ASN A 154 -2.07 12.94 -8.17
C ASN A 154 -2.43 13.93 -7.05
N LEU A 155 -1.98 13.71 -5.82
CA LEU A 155 -2.20 14.64 -4.70
C LEU A 155 -1.13 15.74 -4.62
N HIS A 156 0.02 15.53 -5.27
CA HIS A 156 1.12 16.49 -5.31
C HIS A 156 0.83 17.59 -6.36
N GLN A 157 1.16 18.84 -6.05
CA GLN A 157 0.92 19.99 -6.95
C GLN A 157 2.20 20.64 -7.45
N GLU A 158 3.34 20.20 -6.95
CA GLU A 158 4.63 20.72 -7.36
C GLU A 158 5.07 20.18 -8.73
N PRO A 159 5.92 20.92 -9.45
CA PRO A 159 6.45 20.46 -10.72
C PRO A 159 7.42 19.28 -10.54
N GLY A 160 7.43 18.39 -11.53
CA GLY A 160 8.33 17.23 -11.59
C GLY A 160 7.75 15.96 -10.96
N GLU A 161 8.49 14.86 -11.10
CA GLU A 161 8.12 13.54 -10.57
C GLU A 161 8.73 13.30 -9.19
N PRO A 162 8.09 12.50 -8.32
CA PRO A 162 8.70 11.93 -7.11
C PRO A 162 10.10 11.37 -7.38
N LEU A 163 11.04 11.56 -6.45
CA LEU A 163 12.42 11.07 -6.63
C LEU A 163 12.49 9.58 -6.92
N TYR A 164 11.65 8.77 -6.26
CA TYR A 164 11.60 7.33 -6.48
C TYR A 164 11.14 6.95 -7.89
N LEU A 165 10.24 7.75 -8.50
CA LEU A 165 9.78 7.54 -9.86
C LEU A 165 10.84 8.01 -10.86
N SER A 166 11.48 9.15 -10.60
CA SER A 166 12.63 9.64 -11.36
C SER A 166 13.75 8.59 -11.42
N TRP A 167 14.01 7.89 -10.31
CA TRP A 167 14.97 6.78 -10.27
C TRP A 167 14.56 5.60 -11.17
N ARG A 168 13.29 5.18 -11.14
CA ARG A 168 12.76 4.12 -12.02
C ARG A 168 12.90 4.50 -13.49
N THR A 169 12.49 5.70 -13.84
CA THR A 169 12.61 6.25 -15.20
C THR A 169 14.08 6.27 -15.68
N LEU A 170 15.03 6.63 -14.81
CA LEU A 170 16.46 6.59 -15.15
C LEU A 170 16.98 5.17 -15.37
N LEU A 171 16.49 4.18 -14.62
CA LEU A 171 16.88 2.77 -14.81
C LEU A 171 16.35 2.22 -16.14
N GLU A 172 15.10 2.52 -16.49
CA GLU A 172 14.49 2.09 -17.76
C GLU A 172 15.19 2.73 -18.97
N LYS A 173 15.59 4.00 -18.85
CA LYS A 173 16.18 4.77 -19.95
C LYS A 173 17.69 4.66 -20.08
N LYS A 174 18.36 3.81 -19.28
CA LYS A 174 19.82 3.56 -19.35
C LYS A 174 20.33 3.14 -20.74
N GLY A 175 19.45 2.83 -21.70
CA GLY A 175 19.80 2.48 -23.08
C GLY A 175 19.43 3.49 -24.18
N LEU A 176 18.76 4.63 -23.91
CA LEU A 176 18.08 5.39 -25.00
C LEU A 176 18.14 6.93 -24.96
N LEU A 177 18.81 7.60 -23.99
CA LEU A 177 18.80 9.07 -23.92
C LEU A 177 20.18 9.74 -24.04
N ALA A 178 20.18 10.94 -24.63
CA ALA A 178 21.32 11.85 -24.69
C ALA A 178 21.75 12.32 -23.27
N PRO A 179 23.04 12.56 -23.00
CA PRO A 179 23.58 12.70 -21.64
C PRO A 179 23.10 13.92 -20.82
N THR A 180 22.58 14.96 -21.45
CA THR A 180 22.48 16.31 -20.84
C THR A 180 21.17 16.64 -20.14
N ASP A 181 20.02 16.14 -20.61
CA ASP A 181 18.70 16.66 -20.17
C ASP A 181 18.29 16.22 -18.75
N HIS A 182 19.03 15.30 -18.12
CA HIS A 182 18.75 14.77 -16.79
C HIS A 182 19.99 14.66 -15.88
N GLN A 183 21.09 15.33 -16.23
CA GLN A 183 22.35 15.19 -15.49
C GLN A 183 22.22 15.69 -14.05
N GLU A 184 21.53 16.82 -13.83
CA GLU A 184 21.31 17.39 -12.50
C GLU A 184 20.46 16.47 -11.61
N THR A 185 19.31 16.00 -12.11
CA THR A 185 18.43 15.05 -11.41
C THR A 185 19.18 13.77 -11.08
N ARG A 186 19.95 13.23 -12.03
CA ARG A 186 20.77 12.04 -11.80
C ARG A 186 21.83 12.27 -10.73
N ALA A 187 22.52 13.42 -10.73
CA ALA A 187 23.50 13.76 -9.71
C ALA A 187 22.86 13.88 -8.32
N LEU A 188 21.71 14.55 -8.22
CA LEU A 188 20.94 14.68 -6.98
C LEU A 188 20.56 13.30 -6.42
N LEU A 189 19.93 12.45 -7.23
CA LEU A 189 19.49 11.11 -6.82
C LEU A 189 20.67 10.26 -6.34
N ASN A 190 21.77 10.22 -7.10
CA ASN A 190 22.96 9.46 -6.71
C ASN A 190 23.62 10.01 -5.44
N SER A 191 23.59 11.33 -5.23
CA SER A 191 24.10 11.96 -4.01
C SER A 191 23.30 11.51 -2.78
N ILE A 192 21.96 11.52 -2.88
CA ILE A 192 21.08 11.07 -1.79
C ILE A 192 21.31 9.58 -1.52
N VAL A 193 21.27 8.72 -2.55
CA VAL A 193 21.47 7.28 -2.41
C VAL A 193 22.81 6.96 -1.75
N ARG A 194 23.90 7.62 -2.17
CA ARG A 194 25.23 7.45 -1.56
C ARG A 194 25.26 7.87 -0.09
N SER A 195 24.60 8.98 0.25
CA SER A 195 24.54 9.46 1.64
C SER A 195 23.82 8.45 2.54
N ILE A 196 22.71 7.87 2.06
CA ILE A 196 21.98 6.83 2.79
C ILE A 196 22.81 5.55 2.96
N GLN A 197 23.58 5.15 1.94
CA GLN A 197 24.51 4.01 2.06
C GLN A 197 25.60 4.22 3.13
N THR A 198 25.93 5.48 3.47
CA THR A 198 26.86 5.83 4.54
C THR A 198 26.15 6.21 5.84
N ASN A 199 24.86 5.88 5.99
CA ASN A 199 24.02 6.21 7.15
C ASN A 199 23.92 7.72 7.45
N ASP A 200 24.04 8.56 6.42
CA ASP A 200 23.89 10.01 6.51
C ASP A 200 22.53 10.44 5.92
N VAL A 201 21.61 10.80 6.82
CA VAL A 201 20.28 11.34 6.47
C VAL A 201 20.26 12.88 6.48
N TYR A 202 21.19 13.51 7.21
CA TYR A 202 21.27 14.96 7.35
C TYR A 202 21.61 15.65 6.03
N SER A 203 22.58 15.11 5.27
CA SER A 203 22.95 15.67 3.96
C SER A 203 21.78 15.65 2.96
N PRO A 204 21.05 14.53 2.75
CA PRO A 204 19.83 14.51 1.95
C PRO A 204 18.77 15.53 2.37
N ILE A 205 18.50 15.68 3.67
CA ILE A 205 17.53 16.68 4.18
C ILE A 205 17.95 18.08 3.73
N ASN A 206 19.24 18.42 3.88
CA ASN A 206 19.77 19.71 3.49
C ASN A 206 19.75 19.96 1.98
N LEU A 207 20.01 18.93 1.18
CA LEU A 207 19.92 19.01 -0.29
C LEU A 207 18.49 19.34 -0.72
N LEU A 208 17.50 18.62 -0.20
CA LEU A 208 16.10 18.85 -0.57
C LEU A 208 15.55 20.16 0.01
N LEU A 209 16.00 20.57 1.19
CA LEU A 209 15.64 21.87 1.75
C LEU A 209 16.08 23.05 0.86
N ARG A 210 17.20 22.93 0.14
CA ARG A 210 17.64 23.95 -0.83
C ARG A 210 16.68 24.02 -2.02
N GLU A 211 16.19 22.89 -2.50
CA GLU A 211 15.19 22.85 -3.59
C GLU A 211 13.84 23.43 -3.15
N VAL A 212 13.40 23.13 -1.92
CA VAL A 212 12.17 23.74 -1.35
C VAL A 212 12.28 25.27 -1.31
N LYS A 213 13.44 25.81 -0.91
CA LYS A 213 13.69 27.25 -0.88
C LYS A 213 13.67 27.91 -2.26
N ARG A 214 13.96 27.18 -3.34
CA ARG A 214 13.84 27.69 -4.72
C ARG A 214 12.38 27.87 -5.15
N HIS A 215 11.44 27.15 -4.53
CA HIS A 215 10.02 27.18 -4.88
C HIS A 215 9.10 27.42 -3.66
N PRO A 216 9.18 28.59 -3.00
CA PRO A 216 8.55 28.84 -1.70
C PRO A 216 7.01 28.91 -1.69
N ASN A 217 6.36 29.01 -2.86
CA ASN A 217 4.92 29.29 -2.96
C ASN A 217 4.02 28.06 -3.15
N LEU A 218 4.56 26.85 -3.01
CA LEU A 218 3.82 25.61 -3.28
C LEU A 218 3.09 25.11 -2.02
N LYS A 219 1.75 25.14 -2.05
CA LYS A 219 0.89 24.77 -0.90
C LYS A 219 0.81 23.25 -0.63
N ARG A 220 1.22 22.41 -1.59
CA ARG A 220 1.24 20.94 -1.48
C ARG A 220 2.55 20.37 -2.04
N GLN A 221 3.60 20.47 -1.23
CA GLN A 221 4.88 19.84 -1.49
C GLN A 221 4.91 18.41 -0.92
N ARG A 222 5.66 17.54 -1.59
CA ARG A 222 6.06 16.21 -1.17
C ARG A 222 6.90 16.34 0.09
N SER A 223 6.65 15.44 1.02
CA SER A 223 7.42 15.36 2.26
C SER A 223 8.86 14.95 1.96
N ILE A 224 9.83 15.71 2.45
CA ILE A 224 11.27 15.40 2.37
C ILE A 224 11.55 14.03 2.98
N TYR A 225 10.94 13.72 4.12
CA TYR A 225 11.00 12.40 4.74
C TYR A 225 10.57 11.31 3.75
N ARG A 226 9.43 11.50 3.07
CA ARG A 226 8.92 10.51 2.10
C ARG A 226 9.77 10.43 0.85
N GLU A 227 10.25 11.54 0.31
CA GLU A 227 11.13 11.54 -0.87
C GLU A 227 12.42 10.76 -0.59
N ILE A 228 13.05 10.98 0.57
CA ILE A 228 14.26 10.25 0.95
C ILE A 228 13.96 8.78 1.22
N LEU A 229 12.93 8.47 2.03
CA LEU A 229 12.57 7.10 2.37
C LEU A 229 12.21 6.29 1.11
N PHE A 230 11.35 6.84 0.25
CA PHE A 230 10.86 6.12 -0.93
C PHE A 230 11.96 5.93 -1.96
N LEU A 231 12.79 6.94 -2.17
CA LEU A 231 13.97 6.78 -3.01
C LEU A 231 14.90 5.70 -2.45
N SER A 232 15.16 5.70 -1.14
CA SER A 232 16.01 4.70 -0.50
C SER A 232 15.48 3.29 -0.71
N LEU A 233 14.17 3.08 -0.50
CA LEU A 233 13.53 1.79 -0.69
C LEU A 233 13.59 1.30 -2.14
N VAL A 234 13.38 2.18 -3.11
CA VAL A 234 13.39 1.82 -4.54
C VAL A 234 14.80 1.67 -5.09
N ALA A 235 15.76 2.48 -4.64
CA ALA A 235 17.13 2.49 -5.15
C ALA A 235 18.02 1.43 -4.50
N LEU A 236 17.84 1.18 -3.20
CA LEU A 236 18.67 0.25 -2.43
C LEU A 236 17.98 -1.10 -2.21
N GLY A 237 16.68 -1.22 -2.49
CA GLY A 237 15.90 -2.43 -2.24
C GLY A 237 15.23 -2.41 -0.86
N ARG A 238 13.97 -2.84 -0.79
CA ARG A 238 13.17 -2.82 0.44
C ARG A 238 13.81 -3.66 1.54
N GLU A 239 14.40 -4.79 1.17
CA GLU A 239 15.08 -5.74 2.04
C GLU A 239 16.36 -5.18 2.68
N ASN A 240 16.95 -4.15 2.08
CA ASN A 240 18.21 -3.55 2.55
C ASN A 240 17.99 -2.31 3.43
N ILE A 241 16.74 -1.87 3.60
CA ILE A 241 16.39 -0.70 4.42
C ILE A 241 15.55 -1.13 5.61
N ASP A 242 16.12 -1.03 6.80
CA ASP A 242 15.34 -1.07 8.04
C ASP A 242 14.65 0.28 8.24
N ILE A 243 13.32 0.29 8.12
CA ILE A 243 12.51 1.51 8.26
C ILE A 243 12.55 2.02 9.71
N GLU A 244 12.58 1.14 10.71
CA GLU A 244 12.65 1.58 12.11
C GLU A 244 14.00 2.24 12.39
N ALA A 245 15.09 1.75 11.78
CA ALA A 245 16.39 2.39 11.86
C ALA A 245 16.42 3.73 11.11
N PHE A 246 15.92 3.76 9.88
CA PHE A 246 15.81 4.98 9.08
C PHE A 246 15.05 6.08 9.83
N ASP A 247 13.92 5.75 10.46
CA ASP A 247 13.12 6.70 11.23
C ASP A 247 13.88 7.32 12.41
N ARG A 248 14.74 6.53 13.07
CA ARG A 248 15.59 7.03 14.16
C ARG A 248 16.65 7.98 13.63
N GLU A 249 17.34 7.60 12.56
CA GLU A 249 18.37 8.44 11.92
C GLU A 249 17.78 9.73 11.36
N TYR A 250 16.62 9.65 10.72
CA TYR A 250 15.90 10.83 10.24
C TYR A 250 15.52 11.76 11.40
N ARG A 251 15.07 11.22 12.54
CA ARG A 251 14.76 12.03 13.72
C ARG A 251 15.99 12.73 14.27
N VAL A 252 17.11 12.02 14.44
CA VAL A 252 18.39 12.60 14.88
C VAL A 252 18.83 13.71 13.94
N ALA A 253 18.84 13.44 12.63
CA ALA A 253 19.20 14.43 11.62
C ALA A 253 18.25 15.64 11.59
N PHE A 254 16.95 15.43 11.84
CA PHE A 254 15.98 16.51 11.91
C PHE A 254 16.18 17.38 13.16
N ASP A 255 16.51 16.78 14.30
CA ASP A 255 16.74 17.49 15.56
C ASP A 255 18.03 18.33 15.54
N GLU A 256 18.98 17.99 14.65
CA GLU A 256 20.20 18.78 14.38
C GLU A 256 19.98 20.02 13.50
N LEU A 257 18.79 20.17 12.88
CA LEU A 257 18.50 21.32 12.02
C LEU A 257 18.42 22.63 12.81
N SER A 258 18.93 23.70 12.21
CA SER A 258 18.82 25.06 12.77
C SER A 258 17.36 25.53 12.82
N PRO A 259 17.01 26.46 13.72
CA PRO A 259 15.67 27.04 13.79
C PRO A 259 15.18 27.62 12.45
N GLU A 260 16.08 28.23 11.67
CA GLU A 260 15.79 28.77 10.34
C GLU A 260 15.49 27.69 9.31
N GLN A 261 16.18 26.54 9.40
CA GLN A 261 15.91 25.39 8.54
C GLN A 261 14.55 24.78 8.87
N VAL A 262 14.26 24.57 10.17
CA VAL A 262 12.96 24.06 10.62
C VAL A 262 11.81 24.99 10.22
N LYS A 263 12.00 26.32 10.23
CA LYS A 263 10.99 27.29 9.80
C LYS A 263 10.64 27.19 8.31
N ALA A 264 11.59 26.73 7.48
CA ALA A 264 11.36 26.54 6.05
C ALA A 264 10.68 25.19 5.72
N LEU A 265 10.56 24.28 6.70
CA LEU A 265 9.96 22.97 6.54
C LEU A 265 8.47 22.97 6.89
N SER A 266 7.72 22.10 6.22
CA SER A 266 6.31 21.86 6.51
C SER A 266 6.15 20.86 7.66
N ARG A 267 4.92 20.77 8.21
CA ARG A 267 4.60 19.76 9.22
C ARG A 267 4.80 18.32 8.71
N MET A 268 4.67 18.09 7.40
CA MET A 268 4.82 16.76 6.80
C MET A 268 6.28 16.31 6.69
N ASP A 269 7.24 17.22 6.85
CA ASP A 269 8.68 16.91 6.82
C ASP A 269 9.22 16.47 8.17
N ARG A 270 8.40 16.57 9.22
CA ARG A 270 8.77 16.10 10.56
C ARG A 270 8.90 14.58 10.58
N PRO A 271 9.78 14.03 11.45
CA PRO A 271 9.84 12.60 11.67
C PRO A 271 8.45 12.04 12.06
N PRO A 272 8.13 10.80 11.65
CA PRO A 272 6.86 10.18 12.02
C PRO A 272 6.72 10.11 13.55
N SER A 273 5.51 10.37 14.05
CA SER A 273 5.19 10.22 15.47
C SER A 273 5.19 8.74 15.87
N ASN A 274 5.30 8.46 17.17
CA ASN A 274 5.23 7.08 17.69
C ASN A 274 3.93 6.38 17.24
N SER A 275 2.80 7.08 17.19
CA SER A 275 1.54 6.52 16.69
C SER A 275 1.62 6.12 15.20
N VAL A 276 2.27 6.92 14.36
CA VAL A 276 2.48 6.60 12.94
C VAL A 276 3.42 5.40 12.78
N GLN A 277 4.50 5.34 13.57
CA GLN A 277 5.42 4.20 13.60
C GLN A 277 4.71 2.91 14.01
N TRP A 278 3.87 2.95 15.05
CA TRP A 278 3.05 1.82 15.45
C TRP A 278 2.09 1.39 14.34
N CYS A 279 1.43 2.33 13.64
CA CYS A 279 0.59 2.00 12.50
C CYS A 279 1.39 1.30 11.37
N LEU A 280 2.57 1.80 11.02
CA LEU A 280 3.46 1.17 10.03
C LEU A 280 3.84 -0.26 10.44
N LYS A 281 4.09 -0.48 11.74
CA LYS A 281 4.42 -1.80 12.28
C LYS A 281 3.24 -2.76 12.23
N CYS A 282 2.06 -2.32 12.64
CA CYS A 282 0.85 -3.15 12.67
C CYS A 282 0.36 -3.54 11.28
N PHE A 283 0.47 -2.63 10.31
CA PHE A 283 -0.15 -2.82 9.01
C PHE A 283 0.85 -3.00 7.86
N GLY A 284 2.13 -3.17 8.18
CA GLY A 284 3.18 -3.41 7.21
C GLY A 284 3.74 -2.17 6.53
N ALA A 285 4.86 -2.40 5.86
CA ALA A 285 5.69 -1.37 5.26
C ALA A 285 5.07 -0.71 4.03
N PRO A 286 5.58 0.48 3.64
CA PRO A 286 5.15 1.16 2.43
C PRO A 286 5.33 0.34 1.17
N ILE A 287 4.23 0.18 0.42
CA ILE A 287 4.25 -0.19 -0.99
C ILE A 287 4.21 1.10 -1.80
N ILE A 288 5.17 1.24 -2.72
CA ILE A 288 5.50 2.46 -3.48
C ILE A 288 5.60 2.12 -4.97
#